data_AF-A0A9X2IPU1-F1
#
_entry.id   AF-A0A9X2IPU1-F1
#
_cell.length_a   1.000
_cell.length_b   1.000
_cell.length_c   1.000
_cell.angle_alpha   90.00
_cell.angle_beta   90.00
_cell.angle_gamma   90.00
#
_symmetry.space_group_name_H-M   'P 1'
#
loop_
_entity.id
_entity.type
_entity.pdbx_description
1 polymer ?
#
loop_
_entity_poly.entity_id
_entity_poly.type
_entity_poly.pdbx_seq_one_letter_code
_entity_poly.pdbx_strand_id
1 'polypeptide(L)'
;MWKEFKEFIMRGNVLDLAVAVVIAGAFTSIVNALVENIIMPSIALIFGNTDFTSEWAYHGITYGVFIQAIIDFLIIAAALFIFVKAFNKITRDRFVKKAAEEVIEKEDEQVVLLREIRDALQKQSN
;
A
#
# COMPACT_ATOMS: atom_id res chain seq x y z
N MET A 1 26.20 15.45 15.60
CA MET A 1 25.52 14.14 15.45
C MET A 1 24.09 14.10 15.98
N TRP A 2 23.80 14.04 17.30
CA TRP A 2 22.39 13.93 17.78
C TRP A 2 21.53 15.15 17.43
N LYS A 3 22.09 16.36 17.53
CA LYS A 3 21.42 17.60 17.12
C LYS A 3 21.16 17.63 15.60
N GLU A 4 22.16 17.30 14.79
CA GLU A 4 22.04 17.17 13.32
C GLU A 4 21.03 16.10 12.89
N PHE A 5 20.96 14.98 13.60
CA PHE A 5 19.98 13.91 13.35
C PHE A 5 18.56 14.40 13.64
N LYS A 6 18.35 15.07 14.77
CA LYS A 6 17.07 15.70 15.10
C LYS A 6 16.67 16.74 14.05
N GLU A 7 17.62 17.56 13.59
CA GLU A 7 17.42 18.58 12.56
C GLU A 7 17.14 17.95 11.17
N PHE A 8 17.67 16.76 10.91
CA PHE A 8 17.38 15.97 9.71
C PHE A 8 15.97 15.38 9.71
N ILE A 9 15.55 14.71 10.79
CA ILE A 9 14.20 14.13 10.90
C ILE A 9 13.10 15.17 11.04
N MET A 10 13.42 16.36 11.57
CA MET A 10 12.49 17.49 11.64
C MET A 10 12.28 18.20 10.29
N ARG A 11 12.99 17.79 9.22
CA ARG A 11 12.58 18.15 7.86
C ARG A 11 11.26 17.42 7.62
N GLY A 12 10.14 18.15 7.65
CA GLY A 12 8.77 17.59 7.71
C GLY A 12 8.49 16.44 6.75
N ASN A 13 9.06 16.47 5.54
CA ASN A 13 8.88 15.42 4.54
C ASN A 13 9.50 14.06 4.90
N VAL A 14 10.52 14.00 5.78
CA VAL A 14 11.24 12.75 6.10
C VAL A 14 10.48 11.90 7.12
N LEU A 15 9.85 12.52 8.11
CA LEU A 15 9.10 11.80 9.14
C LEU A 15 7.85 11.15 8.56
N ASP A 16 7.08 11.88 7.74
CA ASP A 16 5.87 11.36 7.10
C ASP A 16 6.21 10.23 6.12
N LEU A 17 7.30 10.38 5.36
CA LEU A 17 7.81 9.31 4.49
C LEU A 17 8.21 8.06 5.30
N ALA A 18 8.91 8.24 6.41
CA ALA A 18 9.34 7.12 7.25
C ALA A 18 8.15 6.36 7.84
N VAL A 19 7.12 7.07 8.31
CA VAL A 19 5.88 6.47 8.83
C VAL A 19 5.14 5.73 7.71
N ALA A 20 5.03 6.31 6.52
CA ALA A 20 4.39 5.68 5.37
C ALA A 20 5.07 4.36 4.96
N VAL A 21 6.40 4.33 4.90
CA VAL A 21 7.17 3.11 4.57
C VAL A 21 6.97 2.02 5.63
N VAL A 22 6.98 2.39 6.91
CA VAL A 22 6.78 1.44 8.02
C VAL A 22 5.37 0.83 7.98
N ILE A 23 4.33 1.66 7.77
CA ILE A 23 2.94 1.21 7.66
C ILE A 23 2.77 0.31 6.43
N ALA A 24 3.35 0.68 5.29
CA ALA A 24 3.30 -0.13 4.06
C ALA A 24 3.95 -1.51 4.26
N GLY A 25 5.10 -1.55 4.95
CA GLY A 25 5.76 -2.81 5.32
C GLY A 25 4.88 -3.69 6.20
N ALA A 26 4.35 -3.12 7.29
CA ALA A 26 3.47 -3.84 8.23
C ALA A 26 2.19 -4.34 7.55
N PHE A 27 1.57 -3.52 6.69
CA PHE A 27 0.39 -3.90 5.93
C PHE A 27 0.67 -5.07 4.98
N THR A 28 1.81 -5.02 4.28
CA THR A 28 2.24 -6.12 3.40
C THR A 28 2.41 -7.42 4.17
N SER A 29 3.00 -7.38 5.37
CA SER A 29 3.14 -8.56 6.23
C SER A 29 1.79 -9.18 6.63
N ILE A 30 0.76 -8.35 6.90
CA ILE A 30 -0.59 -8.83 7.22
C ILE A 30 -1.21 -9.54 6.00
N VAL A 31 -1.06 -8.95 4.82
CA VAL A 31 -1.57 -9.52 3.57
C VAL A 31 -0.88 -10.84 3.25
N ASN A 32 0.45 -10.89 3.35
CA ASN A 32 1.21 -12.13 3.15
C ASN A 32 0.78 -13.21 4.16
N ALA A 33 0.59 -12.85 5.43
CA ALA A 33 0.12 -13.79 6.43
C ALA A 33 -1.26 -14.40 6.10
N LEU A 34 -2.19 -13.59 5.58
CA LEU A 34 -3.50 -14.07 5.11
C LEU A 34 -3.35 -15.00 3.90
N VAL A 35 -2.47 -14.66 2.95
CA VAL A 35 -2.29 -15.46 1.74
C VAL A 35 -1.62 -16.80 2.07
N GLU A 36 -0.47 -16.75 2.72
CA GLU A 36 0.38 -17.92 2.99
C GLU A 36 -0.25 -18.88 4.01
N ASN A 37 -0.90 -18.35 5.05
CA ASN A 37 -1.38 -19.19 6.17
C ASN A 37 -2.87 -19.55 6.08
N ILE A 38 -3.66 -18.86 5.26
CA ILE A 38 -5.11 -19.09 5.19
C ILE A 38 -5.52 -19.44 3.76
N ILE A 39 -5.20 -18.59 2.78
CA ILE A 39 -5.70 -18.78 1.41
C ILE A 39 -5.01 -19.96 0.72
N MET A 40 -3.68 -20.01 0.71
CA MET A 40 -2.92 -21.08 0.07
C MET A 40 -3.26 -22.47 0.64
N PRO A 41 -3.31 -22.69 1.97
CA PRO A 41 -3.76 -23.96 2.53
C PRO A 41 -5.20 -24.32 2.16
N SER A 42 -6.10 -23.33 2.10
CA SER A 42 -7.49 -23.55 1.69
C SER A 42 -7.59 -23.96 0.21
N ILE A 43 -6.80 -23.34 -0.68
CA ILE A 43 -6.72 -23.72 -2.09
C ILE A 43 -6.12 -25.12 -2.21
N ALA A 44 -5.03 -25.41 -1.51
CA ALA A 44 -4.38 -26.72 -1.55
C ALA A 44 -5.30 -27.85 -1.06
N LEU A 45 -6.16 -27.58 -0.07
CA LEU A 45 -7.14 -28.56 0.41
C LEU A 45 -8.21 -28.89 -0.65
N ILE A 46 -8.60 -27.91 -1.48
CA ILE A 46 -9.67 -28.07 -2.48
C ILE A 46 -9.12 -28.62 -3.81
N PHE A 47 -7.96 -28.13 -4.26
CA PHE A 47 -7.40 -28.41 -5.58
C PHE A 47 -6.23 -29.41 -5.56
N GLY A 48 -5.75 -29.82 -4.38
CA GLY A 48 -4.57 -30.67 -4.23
C GLY A 48 -3.26 -29.87 -4.22
N ASN A 49 -2.12 -30.52 -4.47
CA ASN A 49 -0.82 -29.86 -4.48
C ASN A 49 -0.79 -28.71 -5.50
N THR A 50 -0.55 -27.49 -5.02
CA THR A 50 -0.45 -26.26 -5.82
C THR A 50 1.00 -25.87 -6.14
N ASP A 51 1.91 -26.83 -6.10
CA ASP A 51 3.34 -26.58 -6.33
C ASP A 51 3.71 -26.91 -7.77
N PHE A 52 3.87 -25.86 -8.58
CA PHE A 52 4.28 -25.98 -9.99
C PHE A 52 5.80 -25.82 -10.17
N THR A 53 6.58 -25.69 -9.09
CA THR A 53 8.01 -25.35 -9.17
C THR A 53 8.86 -26.43 -9.82
N SER A 54 8.59 -27.70 -9.53
CA SER A 54 9.40 -28.86 -9.96
C SER A 54 8.95 -29.52 -11.25
N GLU A 55 7.73 -29.24 -11.72
CA GLU A 55 7.11 -29.99 -12.82
C GLU A 55 7.67 -29.57 -14.18
N TRP A 56 7.98 -28.28 -14.38
CA TRP A 56 8.30 -27.73 -15.70
C TRP A 56 9.74 -27.23 -15.77
N ALA A 57 10.66 -28.17 -16.00
CA ALA A 57 12.07 -27.90 -16.27
C ALA A 57 12.45 -28.42 -17.67
N TYR A 58 12.97 -27.53 -18.52
CA TYR A 58 13.54 -27.91 -19.81
C TYR A 58 14.99 -27.45 -19.87
N HIS A 59 15.93 -28.39 -20.02
CA HIS A 59 17.37 -28.11 -20.15
C HIS A 59 17.96 -27.23 -19.02
N GLY A 60 17.50 -27.42 -17.78
CA GLY A 60 17.97 -26.65 -16.62
C GLY A 60 17.27 -25.29 -16.42
N ILE A 61 16.35 -24.92 -17.31
CA ILE A 61 15.48 -23.75 -17.14
C ILE A 61 14.18 -24.22 -16.49
N THR A 62 14.00 -23.84 -15.22
CA THR A 62 12.79 -24.14 -14.43
C THR A 62 11.72 -23.08 -14.66
N TYR A 63 10.92 -23.25 -15.71
CA TYR A 63 9.77 -22.38 -15.99
C TYR A 63 8.69 -22.47 -14.91
N GLY A 64 8.63 -23.60 -14.21
CA GLY A 64 7.71 -23.82 -13.09
C GLY A 64 7.76 -22.74 -12.02
N VAL A 65 8.95 -22.28 -11.64
CA VAL A 65 9.14 -21.22 -10.63
C VAL A 65 8.56 -19.88 -11.11
N PHE A 66 8.73 -19.55 -12.38
CA PHE A 66 8.20 -18.30 -12.94
C PHE A 66 6.67 -18.32 -13.00
N ILE A 67 6.08 -19.43 -13.42
CA ILE A 67 4.63 -19.59 -13.49
C ILE A 67 4.02 -19.63 -12.08
N GLN A 68 4.68 -20.29 -11.12
CA GLN A 68 4.30 -20.23 -9.70
C GLN A 68 4.25 -18.77 -9.23
N ALA A 69 5.28 -17.97 -9.51
CA ALA A 69 5.32 -16.56 -9.10
C ALA A 69 4.18 -15.73 -9.73
N ILE A 70 3.79 -16.01 -10.97
CA ILE A 70 2.62 -15.37 -11.60
C ILE A 70 1.33 -15.76 -10.87
N ILE A 71 1.15 -17.05 -10.56
CA ILE A 71 -0.02 -17.55 -9.84
C ILE A 71 -0.08 -16.95 -8.44
N ASP A 72 1.02 -16.95 -7.70
CA ASP A 72 1.12 -16.36 -6.37
C ASP A 72 0.79 -14.86 -6.40
N PHE A 73 1.30 -14.12 -7.39
CA PHE A 73 0.96 -12.71 -7.59
C PHE A 73 -0.54 -12.51 -7.81
N LEU A 74 -1.17 -13.33 -8.66
CA LEU A 74 -2.62 -13.27 -8.89
C LEU A 74 -3.42 -13.60 -7.63
N ILE A 75 -2.98 -14.58 -6.85
CA ILE A 75 -3.61 -14.94 -5.57
C ILE A 75 -3.48 -13.81 -4.57
N ILE A 76 -2.28 -13.23 -4.40
CA ILE A 76 -2.05 -12.08 -3.50
C ILE A 76 -2.91 -10.88 -3.93
N ALA A 77 -2.97 -10.57 -5.23
CA ALA A 77 -3.80 -9.49 -5.75
C ALA A 77 -5.29 -9.73 -5.48
N ALA A 78 -5.78 -10.96 -5.71
CA ALA A 78 -7.16 -11.34 -5.41
C ALA A 78 -7.46 -11.30 -3.90
N ALA A 79 -6.53 -11.77 -3.07
CA ALA A 79 -6.62 -11.74 -1.62
C ALA A 79 -6.68 -10.31 -1.10
N LEU A 80 -5.80 -9.42 -1.59
CA LEU A 80 -5.80 -8.01 -1.25
C LEU A 80 -7.13 -7.36 -1.64
N PHE A 81 -7.66 -7.68 -2.82
CA PHE A 81 -8.96 -7.19 -3.27
C PHE A 81 -10.09 -7.64 -2.34
N ILE A 82 -10.14 -8.93 -1.99
CA ILE A 82 -11.14 -9.46 -1.05
C ILE A 82 -10.98 -8.82 0.33
N PHE A 83 -9.75 -8.69 0.83
CA PHE A 83 -9.44 -8.08 2.11
C PHE A 83 -9.92 -6.63 2.15
N VAL A 84 -9.52 -5.81 1.18
CA VAL A 84 -9.95 -4.41 1.06
C VAL A 84 -11.47 -4.32 0.91
N LYS A 85 -12.10 -5.20 0.14
CA LYS A 85 -13.55 -5.24 -0.02
C LYS A 85 -14.27 -5.65 1.27
N ALA A 86 -13.75 -6.63 2.01
CA ALA A 86 -14.31 -7.05 3.30
C ALA A 86 -14.17 -5.94 4.33
N PHE A 87 -13.00 -5.30 4.40
CA PHE A 87 -12.74 -4.15 5.26
C PHE A 87 -13.64 -2.98 4.88
N ASN A 88 -13.79 -2.64 3.59
CA ASN A 88 -14.68 -1.57 3.15
C ASN A 88 -16.17 -1.90 3.41
N LYS A 89 -16.56 -3.17 3.40
CA LYS A 89 -17.91 -3.61 3.75
C LYS A 89 -18.21 -3.51 5.25
N ILE A 90 -17.22 -3.82 6.10
CA ILE A 90 -17.34 -3.78 7.56
C ILE A 90 -17.20 -2.35 8.09
N THR A 91 -16.25 -1.60 7.55
CA THR A 91 -15.85 -0.25 7.97
C THR A 91 -16.49 0.85 7.12
N ARG A 92 -17.56 0.49 6.40
CA ARG A 92 -18.30 1.28 5.41
C ARG A 92 -18.22 2.78 5.71
N ASP A 93 -17.43 3.46 4.88
CA ASP A 93 -17.26 4.92 4.72
C ASP A 93 -16.35 5.75 5.65
N ARG A 94 -15.80 5.27 6.78
CA ARG A 94 -15.16 6.21 7.73
C ARG A 94 -13.64 6.29 7.84
N PHE A 95 -12.87 5.28 7.44
CA PHE A 95 -11.41 5.32 7.62
C PHE A 95 -10.65 5.54 6.32
N VAL A 96 -10.98 4.81 5.25
CA VAL A 96 -10.32 4.98 3.95
C VAL A 96 -10.80 6.26 3.25
N LYS A 97 -12.10 6.55 3.33
CA LYS A 97 -12.68 7.80 2.81
C LYS A 97 -12.15 9.00 3.56
N LYS A 98 -12.16 8.96 4.90
CA LYS A 98 -11.65 10.04 5.75
C LYS A 98 -10.13 10.24 5.63
N ALA A 99 -9.34 9.18 5.45
CA ALA A 99 -7.91 9.31 5.19
C ALA A 99 -7.63 9.88 3.79
N ALA A 100 -8.44 9.53 2.78
CA ALA A 100 -8.34 10.11 1.44
C ALA A 100 -8.86 11.57 1.41
N GLU A 101 -9.97 11.87 2.08
CA GLU A 101 -10.54 13.22 2.24
C GLU A 101 -9.62 14.11 3.06
N GLU A 102 -9.03 13.66 4.17
CA GLU A 102 -8.10 14.49 4.96
C GLU A 102 -6.83 14.86 4.19
N VAL A 103 -6.38 14.02 3.25
CA VAL A 103 -5.21 14.35 2.41
C VAL A 103 -5.60 15.33 1.30
N ILE A 104 -6.76 15.13 0.66
CA ILE A 104 -7.26 16.02 -0.40
C ILE A 104 -7.67 17.38 0.17
N GLU A 105 -8.35 17.42 1.32
CA GLU A 105 -8.81 18.63 2.01
C GLU A 105 -7.63 19.49 2.48
N LYS A 106 -6.56 18.88 2.99
CA LYS A 106 -5.33 19.60 3.37
C LYS A 106 -4.61 20.22 2.19
N GLU A 107 -4.61 19.57 1.02
CA GLU A 107 -4.04 20.15 -0.20
C GLU A 107 -4.95 21.26 -0.75
N ASP A 108 -6.27 21.06 -0.77
CA ASP A 108 -7.22 22.06 -1.25
C ASP A 108 -7.27 23.33 -0.38
N GLU A 109 -7.24 23.20 0.96
CA GLU A 109 -7.16 24.36 1.87
C GLU A 109 -5.89 25.19 1.63
N GLN A 110 -4.75 24.54 1.42
CA GLN A 110 -3.50 25.24 1.07
C GLN A 110 -3.62 25.96 -0.27
N VAL A 111 -4.25 25.36 -1.28
CA VAL A 111 -4.47 25.99 -2.59
C VAL A 111 -5.44 27.16 -2.50
N VAL A 112 -6.50 27.06 -1.69
CA VAL A 112 -7.46 28.14 -1.43
C VAL A 112 -6.77 29.30 -0.73
N LEU A 113 -6.02 29.05 0.33
CA LEU A 113 -5.25 30.08 1.05
C LEU A 113 -4.24 30.77 0.13
N LEU A 114 -3.55 30.02 -0.74
CA LEU A 114 -2.61 30.60 -1.70
C LEU A 114 -3.30 31.51 -2.73
N ARG A 115 -4.54 31.18 -3.15
CA ARG A 115 -5.35 32.05 -4.02
C ARG A 115 -5.76 33.33 -3.30
N GLU A 116 -6.21 33.23 -2.05
CA GLU A 116 -6.57 34.39 -1.23
C GLU A 116 -5.37 35.33 -1.01
N ILE A 117 -4.19 34.77 -0.72
CA ILE A 117 -2.94 35.54 -0.57
C ILE A 117 -2.57 36.24 -1.89
N ARG A 118 -2.66 35.54 -3.03
CA ARG A 118 -2.40 36.12 -4.35
C ARG A 118 -3.32 37.32 -4.61
N ASP A 119 -4.62 37.16 -4.38
CA ASP A 119 -5.61 38.20 -4.66
C ASP A 119 -5.46 39.40 -3.70
N ALA A 120 -5.07 39.15 -2.45
CA ALA A 120 -4.73 40.20 -1.48
C ALA A 120 -3.47 40.98 -1.88
N LEU A 121 -2.42 40.31 -2.37
CA LEU A 121 -1.21 40.96 -2.90
C LEU A 121 -1.49 41.76 -4.17
N GLN A 122 -2.35 41.24 -5.06
CA GLN A 122 -2.77 41.97 -6.26
C GLN A 122 -3.55 43.25 -5.92
N LYS A 123 -4.37 43.23 -4.86
CA LYS A 123 -5.04 44.41 -4.33
C LYS A 123 -4.11 45.43 -3.67
N GLN A 124 -2.97 44.98 -3.14
CA GLN A 124 -1.96 45.87 -2.52
C GLN A 124 -0.98 46.47 -3.53
N SER A 125 -0.83 45.85 -4.70
CA SER A 125 0.06 46.28 -5.78
C SER A 125 -0.57 47.32 -6.74
N ASN A 126 -1.82 47.71 -6.52
CA ASN A 126 -2.53 48.78 -7.22
C ASN A 126 -2.97 49.83 -6.19
#